data_AF-A0A951BM96-F1
#
_entry.id   AF-A0A951BM96-F1
#
_cell.length_a   1.000
_cell.length_b   1.000
_cell.length_c   1.000
_cell.angle_alpha   90.00
_cell.angle_beta   90.00
_cell.angle_gamma   90.00
#
_symmetry.space_group_name_H-M   'P 1'
#
loop_
_entity.id
_entity.type
_entity.pdbx_description
1 polymer ?
#
loop_
_entity_poly.entity_id
_entity_poly.type
_entity_poly.pdbx_seq_one_letter_code
_entity_poly.pdbx_strand_id
1 'polypeptide(L)'
;MSALLVLATAVVTVTLGPATASAAAQIPTTPVHVTVQTPTATSGPTSGLSEIKTNAGCARGALISGGGINQTIDTATASNGNHVNGTGPSSDGNTEFTGTPGVVATDVGHWLAFGGSGAMVDSSFSTTPFALCLTSNLITHTQVVMNKLAGPTTASTPAVAVASCPANTVLLGGGARTTPASAGSLKPIASYPTFHNAAHDSGHKAAANGDTNPDSWAAVGFNGGGSGTAPNTTYAYAICSQPGIDTSGVTVTVRFHEVSGPTTATTSQTTATSCGSADGTLISGGAAISGGNLTTTDFTAPGSQGDHLNGSFPSDTTGTPVSNGTITAASWTAFTHSGGADSPHTFSDVWALCAHTSSGPAPRPVPAPRPVPAPRSVPAPATIPGLTTLPGPTTTTPAPIPGATTPMTTLTVIEVPLPLGLGGVAIPIAHVALSNTVGTVQSQDGSTNLGGPMPVVAGIAIGPVCILRTGSHSLTAVFTPINLSNVQPLTSNTVTFTF
;
A
#
# COMPACT_ATOMS: atom_id res chain seq x y z
N MET A 1 -41.14 79.35 21.22
CA MET A 1 -40.75 78.34 22.22
C MET A 1 -40.39 77.06 21.47
N SER A 2 -39.43 76.31 22.02
CA SER A 2 -38.83 75.06 21.50
C SER A 2 -37.73 75.23 20.46
N ALA A 3 -36.49 75.30 20.96
CA ALA A 3 -35.26 75.06 20.23
C ALA A 3 -35.02 73.54 20.17
N LEU A 4 -34.84 72.99 18.97
CA LEU A 4 -34.53 71.59 18.74
C LEU A 4 -33.02 71.46 18.47
N LEU A 5 -32.34 70.78 19.39
CA LEU A 5 -30.90 70.50 19.37
C LEU A 5 -30.66 69.25 18.51
N VAL A 6 -29.97 69.39 17.37
CA VAL A 6 -29.56 68.28 16.50
C VAL A 6 -28.18 67.79 16.92
N LEU A 7 -28.11 66.60 17.51
CA LEU A 7 -26.86 65.89 17.80
C LEU A 7 -26.34 65.20 16.53
N ALA A 8 -25.14 65.56 16.10
CA ALA A 8 -24.41 64.87 15.04
C ALA A 8 -23.63 63.69 15.63
N THR A 9 -23.98 62.46 15.26
CA THR A 9 -23.21 61.24 15.55
C THR A 9 -22.13 61.03 14.49
N ALA A 10 -20.86 61.09 14.90
CA ALA A 10 -19.72 60.70 14.08
C ALA A 10 -19.54 59.17 14.11
N VAL A 11 -19.52 58.52 12.95
CA VAL A 11 -19.20 57.10 12.80
C VAL A 11 -17.69 56.99 12.53
N VAL A 12 -16.96 56.34 13.42
CA VAL A 12 -15.54 55.99 13.23
C VAL A 12 -15.49 54.57 12.66
N THR A 13 -15.05 54.43 11.41
CA THR A 13 -14.76 53.13 10.78
C THR A 13 -13.36 52.67 11.19
N VAL A 14 -13.28 51.54 11.91
CA VAL A 14 -12.01 50.86 12.20
C VAL A 14 -11.75 49.84 11.08
N THR A 15 -10.75 50.10 10.23
CA THR A 15 -10.26 49.14 9.25
C THR A 15 -9.32 48.15 9.92
N LEU A 16 -9.73 46.88 10.04
CA LEU A 16 -8.86 45.77 10.43
C LEU A 16 -7.95 45.42 9.23
N GLY A 17 -6.64 45.51 9.42
CA GLY A 17 -5.65 45.09 8.41
C GLY A 17 -5.67 43.58 8.17
N PRO A 18 -5.21 43.11 6.99
CA PRO A 18 -5.22 41.69 6.65
C PRO A 18 -4.27 40.92 7.58
N ALA A 19 -4.81 39.91 8.25
CA ALA A 19 -4.01 38.95 8.99
C ALA A 19 -3.16 38.15 8.01
N THR A 20 -1.84 38.28 8.10
CA THR A 20 -0.91 37.40 7.39
C THR A 20 -0.94 36.03 8.05
N ALA A 21 -1.74 35.12 7.50
CA ALA A 21 -1.64 33.71 7.83
C ALA A 21 -0.23 33.22 7.45
N SER A 22 0.59 32.89 8.45
CA SER A 22 1.83 32.16 8.21
C SER A 22 1.44 30.78 7.69
N ALA A 23 1.56 30.57 6.38
CA ALA A 23 1.46 29.24 5.78
C ALA A 23 2.55 28.37 6.43
N ALA A 24 2.16 27.51 7.36
CA ALA A 24 3.02 26.44 7.82
C ALA A 24 3.38 25.62 6.57
N ALA A 25 4.67 25.54 6.24
CA ALA A 25 5.14 24.71 5.16
C ALA A 25 4.67 23.27 5.44
N GLN A 26 3.70 22.81 4.65
CA GLN A 26 3.19 21.45 4.69
C GLN A 26 4.36 20.58 4.23
N ILE A 27 4.93 19.79 5.15
CA ILE A 27 5.94 18.79 4.78
C ILE A 27 5.23 17.88 3.76
N PRO A 28 5.72 17.76 2.51
CA PRO A 28 5.08 16.90 1.53
C PRO A 28 5.12 15.47 2.06
N THR A 29 3.95 14.94 2.43
CA THR A 29 3.82 13.54 2.77
C THR A 29 3.95 12.74 1.49
N THR A 30 4.94 11.86 1.38
CA THR A 30 4.96 10.91 0.26
C THR A 30 3.72 10.02 0.39
N PRO A 31 2.86 9.96 -0.65
CA PRO A 31 1.71 9.07 -0.63
C PRO A 31 2.15 7.63 -0.40
N VAL A 32 1.25 6.81 0.12
CA VAL A 32 1.48 5.36 0.17
C VAL A 32 1.70 4.85 -1.26
N HIS A 33 2.87 4.23 -1.48
CA HIS A 33 3.25 3.61 -2.74
C HIS A 33 3.43 2.11 -2.56
N VAL A 34 3.03 1.35 -3.58
CA VAL A 34 3.20 -0.11 -3.62
C VAL A 34 3.85 -0.51 -4.92
N THR A 35 4.87 -1.35 -4.83
CA THR A 35 5.41 -2.10 -5.95
C THR A 35 5.06 -3.57 -5.76
N VAL A 36 4.44 -4.20 -6.75
CA VAL A 36 4.14 -5.63 -6.74
C VAL A 36 5.37 -6.41 -7.22
N GLN A 37 5.87 -7.32 -6.39
CA GLN A 37 6.90 -8.27 -6.76
C GLN A 37 6.28 -9.64 -6.99
N THR A 38 6.59 -10.27 -8.12
CA THR A 38 6.17 -11.61 -8.48
C THR A 38 7.29 -12.32 -9.26
N PRO A 39 7.97 -13.31 -8.68
CA PRO A 39 8.90 -14.14 -9.44
C PRO A 39 8.14 -15.04 -10.43
N THR A 40 8.90 -15.85 -11.16
CA THR A 40 8.33 -16.86 -12.06
C THR A 40 7.53 -17.92 -11.29
N ALA A 41 6.49 -18.43 -11.93
CA ALA A 41 5.69 -19.51 -11.38
C ALA A 41 6.55 -20.74 -11.03
N THR A 42 6.26 -21.35 -9.89
CA THR A 42 6.88 -22.61 -9.45
C THR A 42 5.96 -23.77 -9.82
N SER A 43 6.50 -24.83 -10.44
CA SER A 43 5.73 -26.03 -10.77
C SER A 43 5.04 -26.61 -9.53
N GLY A 44 3.83 -27.10 -9.73
CA GLY A 44 2.97 -27.64 -8.69
C GLY A 44 3.47 -28.98 -8.14
N PRO A 45 2.78 -29.51 -7.13
CA PRO A 45 3.16 -30.79 -6.53
C PRO A 45 2.96 -31.96 -7.49
N THR A 46 3.87 -32.93 -7.45
CA THR A 46 3.85 -34.14 -8.30
C THR A 46 3.18 -35.34 -7.64
N SER A 47 2.74 -35.20 -6.39
CA SER A 47 1.99 -36.21 -5.64
C SER A 47 0.71 -35.60 -5.06
N GLY A 48 -0.32 -36.43 -4.87
CA GLY A 48 -1.56 -35.98 -4.25
C GLY A 48 -1.40 -35.70 -2.76
N LEU A 49 -2.28 -34.86 -2.20
CA LEU A 49 -2.29 -34.44 -0.80
C LEU A 49 -0.95 -33.87 -0.37
N SER A 50 -0.36 -33.05 -1.23
CA SER A 50 0.93 -32.42 -0.99
C SER A 50 0.88 -30.95 -1.40
N GLU A 51 1.96 -30.23 -1.11
CA GLU A 51 2.08 -28.83 -1.48
C GLU A 51 3.49 -28.48 -1.89
N ILE A 52 3.60 -27.37 -2.62
CA ILE A 52 4.85 -26.67 -2.85
C ILE A 52 4.82 -25.34 -2.10
N LYS A 53 5.99 -24.88 -1.67
CA LYS A 53 6.21 -23.57 -1.07
C LYS A 53 7.05 -22.73 -2.02
N THR A 54 6.62 -21.51 -2.27
CA THR A 54 7.36 -20.50 -3.02
C THR A 54 7.17 -19.13 -2.36
N ASN A 55 7.93 -18.12 -2.76
CA ASN A 55 7.86 -16.80 -2.13
C ASN A 55 8.12 -15.66 -3.12
N ALA A 56 7.54 -14.50 -2.83
CA ALA A 56 7.91 -13.22 -3.43
C ALA A 56 8.55 -12.33 -2.35
N GLY A 57 9.60 -11.60 -2.71
CA GLY A 57 10.36 -10.77 -1.78
C GLY A 57 10.42 -9.32 -2.23
N CYS A 58 10.34 -8.42 -1.27
CA CYS A 58 10.60 -7.01 -1.46
C CYS A 58 12.10 -6.71 -1.44
N ALA A 59 12.50 -5.58 -2.03
CA ALA A 59 13.88 -5.12 -1.94
C ALA A 59 14.28 -4.96 -0.45
N ARG A 60 15.57 -5.16 -0.15
CA ARG A 60 16.07 -5.09 1.23
C ARG A 60 15.71 -3.76 1.88
N GLY A 61 15.01 -3.81 3.01
CA GLY A 61 14.55 -2.63 3.75
C GLY A 61 13.18 -2.09 3.31
N ALA A 62 12.54 -2.68 2.31
CA ALA A 62 11.15 -2.39 1.99
C ALA A 62 10.20 -3.22 2.88
N LEU A 63 9.05 -2.63 3.21
CA LEU A 63 8.03 -3.24 4.06
C LEU A 63 7.05 -4.04 3.21
N ILE A 64 6.45 -5.08 3.78
CA ILE A 64 5.28 -5.72 3.17
C ILE A 64 4.00 -5.19 3.79
N SER A 65 3.00 -4.93 2.94
CA SER A 65 1.62 -4.62 3.35
C SER A 65 0.69 -5.83 3.21
N GLY A 66 1.05 -6.75 2.32
CA GLY A 66 0.35 -8.01 2.09
C GLY A 66 0.97 -8.76 0.93
N GLY A 67 0.27 -9.78 0.45
CA GLY A 67 0.68 -10.54 -0.71
C GLY A 67 -0.42 -11.48 -1.18
N GLY A 68 -0.13 -12.20 -2.24
CA GLY A 68 -1.12 -13.01 -2.93
C GLY A 68 -0.54 -14.28 -3.53
N ILE A 69 -1.43 -15.03 -4.15
CA ILE A 69 -1.14 -16.30 -4.81
C ILE A 69 -2.04 -16.43 -6.02
N ASN A 70 -1.49 -16.89 -7.14
CA ASN A 70 -2.27 -17.34 -8.29
C ASN A 70 -1.79 -18.72 -8.71
N GLN A 71 -2.72 -19.65 -8.94
CA GLN A 71 -2.41 -20.96 -9.48
C GLN A 71 -2.83 -21.06 -10.93
N THR A 72 -1.91 -21.56 -11.75
CA THR A 72 -2.29 -22.07 -13.07
C THR A 72 -2.86 -23.47 -12.88
N ILE A 73 -4.03 -23.71 -13.46
CA ILE A 73 -4.73 -24.99 -13.43
C ILE A 73 -5.05 -25.42 -14.87
N ASP A 74 -5.20 -26.72 -15.10
CA ASP A 74 -5.79 -27.23 -16.35
C ASP A 74 -7.31 -26.96 -16.39
N THR A 75 -7.95 -27.25 -17.52
CA THR A 75 -9.40 -27.11 -17.74
C THR A 75 -10.17 -28.42 -17.64
N ALA A 76 -9.48 -29.55 -17.48
CA ALA A 76 -10.07 -30.88 -17.36
C ALA A 76 -10.27 -31.29 -15.90
N THR A 77 -10.78 -32.51 -15.66
CA THR A 77 -11.04 -33.05 -14.31
C THR A 77 -9.83 -33.08 -13.37
N ALA A 78 -8.62 -32.98 -13.90
CA ALA A 78 -7.42 -32.81 -13.09
C ALA A 78 -7.49 -31.52 -12.25
N SER A 79 -8.05 -30.43 -12.80
CA SER A 79 -8.18 -29.11 -12.14
C SER A 79 -8.82 -29.19 -10.76
N ASN A 80 -9.73 -30.16 -10.56
CA ASN A 80 -10.41 -30.43 -9.30
C ASN A 80 -9.48 -30.65 -8.10
N GLY A 81 -8.22 -31.05 -8.35
CA GLY A 81 -7.23 -31.26 -7.32
C GLY A 81 -6.41 -30.02 -6.94
N ASN A 82 -6.17 -29.08 -7.85
CA ASN A 82 -5.26 -27.96 -7.55
C ASN A 82 -5.95 -26.94 -6.65
N HIS A 83 -5.33 -26.52 -5.55
CA HIS A 83 -5.92 -25.51 -4.68
C HIS A 83 -4.86 -24.75 -3.87
N VAL A 84 -5.24 -23.58 -3.38
CA VAL A 84 -4.41 -22.79 -2.46
C VAL A 84 -4.43 -23.44 -1.09
N ASN A 85 -3.25 -23.70 -0.51
CA ASN A 85 -3.08 -24.15 0.87
C ASN A 85 -2.73 -23.00 1.83
N GLY A 86 -2.43 -21.83 1.28
CA GLY A 86 -2.23 -20.61 2.04
C GLY A 86 -1.36 -19.59 1.35
N THR A 87 -1.35 -18.41 1.94
CA THR A 87 -0.48 -17.30 1.60
C THR A 87 -0.27 -16.45 2.86
N GLY A 88 0.96 -16.02 3.13
CA GLY A 88 1.25 -15.34 4.39
C GLY A 88 2.67 -14.78 4.50
N PRO A 89 2.93 -13.96 5.52
CA PRO A 89 4.20 -13.27 5.68
C PRO A 89 5.35 -14.22 6.05
N SER A 90 6.57 -13.82 5.72
CA SER A 90 7.82 -14.49 6.12
C SER A 90 8.97 -13.51 6.27
N SER A 91 9.86 -13.78 7.22
CA SER A 91 11.06 -12.97 7.46
C SER A 91 12.12 -13.13 6.36
N ASP A 92 12.18 -14.29 5.70
CA ASP A 92 13.30 -14.71 4.85
C ASP A 92 12.87 -15.46 3.59
N GLY A 93 11.56 -15.52 3.32
CA GLY A 93 11.00 -16.27 2.19
C GLY A 93 10.93 -17.78 2.39
N ASN A 94 11.21 -18.28 3.60
CA ASN A 94 11.19 -19.70 3.95
C ASN A 94 10.45 -20.01 5.26
N THR A 95 10.61 -19.15 6.26
CA THR A 95 10.09 -19.33 7.62
C THR A 95 8.59 -19.06 7.67
N GLU A 96 7.83 -20.03 8.20
CA GLU A 96 6.39 -19.92 8.47
C GLU A 96 6.13 -19.51 9.92
N PHE A 97 5.13 -18.67 10.15
CA PHE A 97 4.72 -18.25 11.50
C PHE A 97 3.56 -19.12 12.03
N THR A 98 3.84 -20.33 12.50
CA THR A 98 2.83 -21.28 13.00
C THR A 98 2.86 -21.52 14.51
N GLY A 99 3.73 -20.77 15.21
CA GLY A 99 3.99 -20.89 16.65
C GLY A 99 2.87 -20.35 17.55
N THR A 100 3.22 -19.56 18.55
CA THR A 100 2.27 -18.98 19.51
C THR A 100 1.58 -17.75 18.90
N PRO A 101 0.24 -17.59 19.06
CA PRO A 101 -0.47 -16.38 18.65
C PRO A 101 0.07 -15.09 19.28
N GLY A 102 -0.15 -13.97 18.60
CA GLY A 102 0.28 -12.63 19.00
C GLY A 102 1.11 -11.94 17.92
N VAL A 103 1.90 -10.94 18.31
CA VAL A 103 2.88 -10.31 17.41
C VAL A 103 4.06 -11.28 17.24
N VAL A 104 4.26 -11.77 16.02
CA VAL A 104 5.24 -12.83 15.72
C VAL A 104 6.46 -12.34 14.95
N ALA A 105 6.37 -11.18 14.31
CA ALA A 105 7.47 -10.57 13.56
C ALA A 105 7.23 -9.08 13.35
N THR A 106 8.29 -8.36 12.96
CA THR A 106 8.26 -6.97 12.52
C THR A 106 9.02 -6.83 11.21
N ASP A 107 8.64 -5.86 10.39
CA ASP A 107 9.33 -5.44 9.15
C ASP A 107 9.71 -6.61 8.23
N VAL A 108 8.78 -7.55 8.06
CA VAL A 108 8.98 -8.72 7.20
C VAL A 108 9.01 -8.28 5.73
N GLY A 109 9.96 -8.83 4.98
CA GLY A 109 10.21 -8.47 3.57
C GLY A 109 9.76 -9.51 2.56
N HIS A 110 9.16 -10.63 2.99
CA HIS A 110 8.78 -11.73 2.10
C HIS A 110 7.35 -12.19 2.32
N TRP A 111 6.75 -12.73 1.27
CA TRP A 111 5.44 -13.35 1.28
C TRP A 111 5.51 -14.76 0.71
N LEU A 112 5.02 -15.72 1.46
CA LEU A 112 4.92 -17.13 1.07
C LEU A 112 3.62 -17.39 0.33
N ALA A 113 3.69 -18.32 -0.60
CA ALA A 113 2.56 -18.92 -1.28
C ALA A 113 2.69 -20.44 -1.21
N PHE A 114 1.58 -21.11 -0.88
CA PHE A 114 1.49 -22.55 -0.74
C PHE A 114 0.48 -23.07 -1.76
N GLY A 115 1.00 -23.70 -2.81
CA GLY A 115 0.18 -24.37 -3.82
C GLY A 115 -0.02 -25.83 -3.46
N GLY A 116 -1.25 -26.24 -3.21
CA GLY A 116 -1.62 -27.59 -2.82
C GLY A 116 -2.21 -28.42 -3.97
N SER A 117 -2.12 -29.73 -3.82
CA SER A 117 -2.85 -30.71 -4.63
C SER A 117 -3.71 -31.59 -3.73
N GLY A 118 -4.93 -31.85 -4.17
CA GLY A 118 -5.83 -32.85 -3.61
C GLY A 118 -5.39 -34.24 -4.04
N ALA A 119 -6.33 -35.16 -4.25
CA ALA A 119 -5.99 -36.48 -4.76
C ALA A 119 -5.45 -36.47 -6.21
N MET A 120 -5.74 -35.41 -6.98
CA MET A 120 -5.34 -35.26 -8.38
C MET A 120 -4.15 -34.29 -8.50
N VAL A 121 -3.23 -34.61 -9.42
CA VAL A 121 -2.08 -33.77 -9.80
C VAL A 121 -1.99 -33.66 -11.32
N ASP A 122 -1.46 -32.54 -11.80
CA ASP A 122 -1.25 -32.29 -13.22
C ASP A 122 0.06 -31.53 -13.44
N SER A 123 0.74 -31.81 -14.56
CA SER A 123 2.00 -31.13 -14.91
C SER A 123 1.84 -29.63 -15.24
N SER A 124 0.62 -29.19 -15.58
CA SER A 124 0.29 -27.78 -15.82
C SER A 124 0.16 -26.98 -14.53
N PHE A 125 0.01 -27.64 -13.38
CA PHE A 125 -0.15 -26.94 -12.11
C PHE A 125 1.10 -26.14 -11.81
N SER A 126 0.89 -24.88 -11.44
CA SER A 126 1.97 -24.02 -10.96
C SER A 126 1.41 -22.98 -10.02
N THR A 127 2.28 -22.40 -9.20
CA THR A 127 1.94 -21.37 -8.22
C THR A 127 2.84 -20.16 -8.40
N THR A 128 2.23 -18.99 -8.49
CA THR A 128 2.89 -17.70 -8.59
C THR A 128 2.63 -16.91 -7.31
N PRO A 129 3.66 -16.58 -6.52
CA PRO A 129 3.53 -15.74 -5.33
C PRO A 129 3.56 -14.25 -5.69
N PHE A 130 2.85 -13.43 -4.92
CA PHE A 130 2.88 -11.97 -5.03
C PHE A 130 3.22 -11.34 -3.69
N ALA A 131 4.02 -10.27 -3.70
CA ALA A 131 4.32 -9.43 -2.54
C ALA A 131 3.99 -7.98 -2.84
N LEU A 132 3.27 -7.31 -1.94
CA LEU A 132 2.94 -5.88 -2.04
C LEU A 132 3.93 -5.08 -1.19
N CYS A 133 4.96 -4.57 -1.87
CA CYS A 133 6.07 -3.87 -1.25
C CYS A 133 5.70 -2.41 -1.01
N LEU A 134 5.39 -2.10 0.24
CA LEU A 134 4.94 -0.81 0.71
C LEU A 134 6.12 0.14 0.93
N THR A 135 5.98 1.36 0.43
CA THR A 135 6.83 2.50 0.77
C THR A 135 5.97 3.67 1.20
N SER A 136 6.24 4.22 2.38
CA SER A 136 5.54 5.38 2.94
C SER A 136 6.47 6.12 3.91
N ASN A 137 6.27 7.42 4.07
CA ASN A 137 6.91 8.18 5.14
C ASN A 137 6.09 8.18 6.45
N LEU A 138 4.81 7.80 6.40
CA LEU A 138 3.96 7.64 7.58
C LEU A 138 4.08 6.21 8.11
N ILE A 139 3.94 5.21 7.23
CA ILE A 139 4.07 3.80 7.60
C ILE A 139 5.52 3.38 7.34
N THR A 140 6.38 3.57 8.34
CA THR A 140 7.81 3.26 8.26
C THR A 140 8.18 1.91 8.86
N HIS A 141 7.25 1.28 9.60
CA HIS A 141 7.41 -0.05 10.18
C HIS A 141 6.11 -0.82 10.17
N THR A 142 6.20 -2.14 10.02
CA THR A 142 5.07 -3.07 10.11
C THR A 142 5.33 -4.15 11.15
N GLN A 143 4.24 -4.76 11.62
CA GLN A 143 4.27 -5.92 12.49
C GLN A 143 3.28 -6.96 12.00
N VAL A 144 3.63 -8.23 12.19
CA VAL A 144 2.80 -9.38 11.85
C VAL A 144 2.12 -9.86 13.11
N VAL A 145 0.80 -9.82 13.13
CA VAL A 145 -0.01 -10.51 14.13
C VAL A 145 -0.47 -11.83 13.53
N MET A 146 -0.29 -12.92 14.27
CA MET A 146 -0.83 -14.22 13.91
C MET A 146 -1.80 -14.70 14.98
N ASN A 147 -2.91 -15.29 14.54
CA ASN A 147 -3.76 -16.11 15.39
C ASN A 147 -4.05 -17.44 14.70
N LYS A 148 -4.44 -18.44 15.49
CA LYS A 148 -4.75 -19.78 14.97
C LYS A 148 -5.89 -20.43 15.72
N LEU A 149 -6.60 -21.30 15.00
CA LEU A 149 -7.66 -22.15 15.53
C LEU A 149 -7.40 -23.60 15.10
N ALA A 150 -7.58 -24.54 16.04
CA ALA A 150 -7.54 -25.96 15.72
C ALA A 150 -8.77 -26.33 14.88
N GLY A 151 -8.55 -27.13 13.84
CA GLY A 151 -9.57 -27.57 12.90
C GLY A 151 -9.55 -26.81 11.55
N PRO A 152 -10.51 -27.16 10.68
CA PRO A 152 -11.62 -28.08 10.94
C PRO A 152 -11.21 -29.56 10.84
N THR A 153 -11.67 -30.41 11.74
CA THR A 153 -11.40 -31.87 11.72
C THR A 153 -12.51 -32.68 11.05
N THR A 154 -13.69 -32.08 10.86
CA THR A 154 -14.85 -32.71 10.21
C THR A 154 -14.99 -32.18 8.79
N ALA A 155 -15.29 -33.06 7.84
CA ALA A 155 -15.57 -32.68 6.45
C ALA A 155 -16.69 -31.64 6.38
N SER A 156 -16.59 -30.71 5.44
CA SER A 156 -17.61 -29.68 5.20
C SER A 156 -17.90 -28.75 6.38
N THR A 157 -16.99 -28.64 7.34
CA THR A 157 -17.09 -27.67 8.43
C THR A 157 -16.04 -26.58 8.28
N PRO A 158 -16.39 -25.29 8.44
CA PRO A 158 -15.42 -24.21 8.47
C PRO A 158 -14.76 -24.09 9.85
N ALA A 159 -13.51 -23.65 9.91
CA ALA A 159 -12.88 -23.12 11.12
C ALA A 159 -12.36 -21.71 10.85
N VAL A 160 -12.82 -20.75 11.65
CA VAL A 160 -12.50 -19.32 11.47
C VAL A 160 -11.43 -18.92 12.48
N ALA A 161 -10.28 -18.46 11.99
CA ALA A 161 -9.27 -17.80 12.82
C ALA A 161 -9.27 -16.30 12.53
N VAL A 162 -9.13 -15.46 13.57
CA VAL A 162 -9.12 -14.00 13.45
C VAL A 162 -7.87 -13.44 14.10
N ALA A 163 -7.06 -12.71 13.34
CA ALA A 163 -5.90 -11.97 13.85
C ALA A 163 -6.22 -10.47 13.88
N SER A 164 -6.12 -9.85 15.06
CA SER A 164 -6.47 -8.45 15.26
C SER A 164 -5.23 -7.60 15.51
N CYS A 165 -5.13 -6.48 14.80
CA CYS A 165 -4.10 -5.50 15.03
C CYS A 165 -4.18 -4.91 16.44
N PRO A 166 -3.05 -4.65 17.12
CA PRO A 166 -3.04 -3.96 18.39
C PRO A 166 -3.71 -2.59 18.30
N ALA A 167 -4.25 -2.12 19.42
CA ALA A 167 -4.87 -0.80 19.50
C ALA A 167 -3.93 0.31 19.00
N ASN A 168 -4.49 1.30 18.32
CA ASN A 168 -3.76 2.43 17.72
C ASN A 168 -2.77 2.01 16.62
N THR A 169 -3.06 0.92 15.91
CA THR A 169 -2.36 0.54 14.67
C THR A 169 -3.37 0.39 13.53
N VAL A 170 -2.90 0.46 12.29
CA VAL A 170 -3.72 0.35 11.08
C VAL A 170 -3.49 -1.03 10.45
N LEU A 171 -4.56 -1.73 10.10
CA LEU A 171 -4.48 -2.95 9.28
C LEU A 171 -4.11 -2.57 7.84
N LEU A 172 -3.04 -3.17 7.34
CA LEU A 172 -2.51 -2.94 6.00
C LEU A 172 -2.87 -4.09 5.05
N GLY A 173 -3.12 -5.28 5.61
CA GLY A 173 -3.44 -6.48 4.84
C GLY A 173 -3.40 -7.71 5.71
N GLY A 174 -3.43 -8.88 5.07
CA GLY A 174 -3.34 -10.14 5.78
C GLY A 174 -3.24 -11.34 4.87
N GLY A 175 -3.35 -12.51 5.47
CA GLY A 175 -3.24 -13.79 4.78
C GLY A 175 -3.88 -14.92 5.56
N ALA A 176 -3.95 -16.08 4.93
CA ALA A 176 -4.55 -17.29 5.47
C ALA A 176 -3.66 -18.49 5.20
N ARG A 177 -3.60 -19.43 6.14
CA ARG A 177 -2.87 -20.69 5.97
C ARG A 177 -3.63 -21.80 6.66
N THR A 178 -3.57 -23.01 6.10
CA THR A 178 -3.97 -24.23 6.81
C THR A 178 -2.84 -25.24 6.82
N THR A 179 -2.72 -26.02 7.90
CA THR A 179 -1.72 -27.11 7.98
C THR A 179 -2.32 -28.36 8.63
N PRO A 180 -1.79 -29.56 8.31
CA PRO A 180 -0.81 -29.84 7.25
C PRO A 180 -1.49 -30.03 5.88
N ALA A 181 -0.74 -29.87 4.78
CA ALA A 181 -1.24 -30.15 3.42
C ALA A 181 -1.72 -31.60 3.22
N SER A 182 -1.10 -32.54 3.95
CA SER A 182 -1.45 -33.95 3.91
C SER A 182 -2.82 -34.28 4.53
N ALA A 183 -3.46 -33.32 5.21
CA ALA A 183 -4.74 -33.52 5.85
C ALA A 183 -5.91 -33.33 4.88
N GLY A 184 -6.18 -34.34 4.04
CA GLY A 184 -7.50 -34.55 3.45
C GLY A 184 -8.17 -33.37 2.75
N SER A 185 -7.48 -32.74 1.80
CA SER A 185 -7.97 -31.56 1.06
C SER A 185 -8.34 -30.38 1.97
N LEU A 186 -7.68 -30.27 3.13
CA LEU A 186 -7.70 -29.09 4.01
C LEU A 186 -7.08 -27.90 3.28
N LYS A 187 -7.83 -26.81 3.24
CA LYS A 187 -7.45 -25.60 2.53
C LYS A 187 -8.10 -24.36 3.14
N PRO A 188 -7.46 -23.18 3.09
CA PRO A 188 -8.18 -21.94 3.30
C PRO A 188 -9.13 -21.70 2.12
N ILE A 189 -10.39 -21.41 2.41
CA ILE A 189 -11.40 -21.02 1.41
C ILE A 189 -11.84 -19.56 1.56
N ALA A 190 -11.38 -18.88 2.62
CA ALA A 190 -11.59 -17.45 2.77
C ALA A 190 -10.41 -16.78 3.50
N SER A 191 -10.12 -15.55 3.09
CA SER A 191 -9.12 -14.66 3.69
C SER A 191 -9.58 -13.23 3.46
N TYR A 192 -10.04 -12.53 4.49
CA TYR A 192 -10.74 -11.24 4.32
C TYR A 192 -10.49 -10.24 5.47
N PRO A 193 -10.57 -8.92 5.18
CA PRO A 193 -10.56 -7.89 6.21
C PRO A 193 -11.86 -7.89 7.02
N THR A 194 -11.75 -7.57 8.32
CA THR A 194 -12.87 -7.51 9.25
C THR A 194 -12.54 -6.58 10.44
N PHE A 195 -13.46 -6.51 11.40
CA PHE A 195 -13.33 -5.74 12.62
C PHE A 195 -13.54 -6.63 13.84
N HIS A 196 -12.75 -6.42 14.88
CA HIS A 196 -12.91 -7.06 16.18
C HIS A 196 -13.92 -6.28 17.03
N ASN A 197 -15.18 -6.28 16.58
CA ASN A 197 -16.28 -5.61 17.26
C ASN A 197 -17.57 -6.45 17.19
N ALA A 198 -18.57 -6.04 17.98
CA ALA A 198 -19.84 -6.76 18.06
C ALA A 198 -20.69 -6.68 16.77
N ALA A 199 -20.50 -5.66 15.92
CA ALA A 199 -21.23 -5.57 14.66
C ALA A 199 -20.75 -6.60 13.63
N HIS A 200 -19.52 -7.11 13.80
CA HIS A 200 -18.89 -8.09 12.91
C HIS A 200 -18.62 -9.42 13.61
N ASP A 201 -19.33 -9.66 14.72
CA ASP A 201 -19.25 -10.88 15.54
C ASP A 201 -17.80 -11.22 15.88
N SER A 202 -17.01 -10.20 16.25
CA SER A 202 -15.59 -10.29 16.57
C SER A 202 -14.72 -10.91 15.46
N GLY A 203 -15.06 -10.61 14.20
CA GLY A 203 -14.28 -11.00 13.03
C GLY A 203 -14.90 -12.09 12.16
N HIS A 204 -16.08 -12.60 12.52
CA HIS A 204 -16.77 -13.67 11.78
C HIS A 204 -17.58 -13.16 10.58
N LYS A 205 -17.80 -11.84 10.50
CA LYS A 205 -18.37 -11.14 9.33
C LYS A 205 -17.29 -10.29 8.67
N ALA A 206 -17.19 -10.33 7.35
CA ALA A 206 -16.24 -9.51 6.60
C ALA A 206 -16.63 -8.02 6.61
N ALA A 207 -15.64 -7.16 6.43
CA ALA A 207 -15.87 -5.74 6.16
C ALA A 207 -16.65 -5.58 4.84
N ALA A 208 -17.61 -4.66 4.83
CA ALA A 208 -18.46 -4.35 3.69
C ALA A 208 -17.79 -3.35 2.72
N ASN A 209 -18.37 -3.19 1.53
CA ASN A 209 -17.90 -2.22 0.56
C ASN A 209 -18.06 -0.79 1.08
N GLY A 210 -16.96 -0.03 1.10
CA GLY A 210 -16.91 1.34 1.61
C GLY A 210 -16.58 1.45 3.09
N ASP A 211 -16.47 0.33 3.82
CA ASP A 211 -15.97 0.35 5.19
C ASP A 211 -14.55 0.89 5.25
N THR A 212 -14.20 1.52 6.36
CA THR A 212 -12.89 2.14 6.54
C THR A 212 -12.23 1.67 7.82
N ASN A 213 -10.92 1.53 7.75
CA ASN A 213 -10.03 1.15 8.85
C ASN A 213 -10.46 -0.15 9.55
N PRO A 214 -10.63 -1.27 8.82
CA PRO A 214 -10.70 -2.58 9.46
C PRO A 214 -9.48 -2.77 10.37
N ASP A 215 -9.64 -3.47 11.48
CA ASP A 215 -8.58 -3.70 12.47
C ASP A 215 -8.16 -5.16 12.56
N SER A 216 -8.81 -6.05 11.80
CA SER A 216 -8.65 -7.49 11.92
C SER A 216 -8.66 -8.18 10.57
N TRP A 217 -8.04 -9.36 10.52
CA TRP A 217 -8.03 -10.24 9.37
C TRP A 217 -8.53 -11.62 9.75
N ALA A 218 -9.47 -12.15 8.98
CA ALA A 218 -10.00 -13.49 9.19
C ALA A 218 -9.51 -14.46 8.12
N ALA A 219 -9.31 -15.70 8.52
CA ALA A 219 -9.02 -16.84 7.66
C ALA A 219 -9.99 -17.97 7.97
N VAL A 220 -10.50 -18.62 6.93
CA VAL A 220 -11.41 -19.76 7.07
C VAL A 220 -10.81 -21.00 6.44
N GLY A 221 -10.44 -21.96 7.27
CA GLY A 221 -10.03 -23.29 6.84
C GLY A 221 -11.25 -24.18 6.63
N PHE A 222 -11.17 -25.06 5.64
CA PHE A 222 -12.24 -25.97 5.26
C PHE A 222 -11.69 -27.32 4.85
N ASN A 223 -12.29 -28.39 5.35
CA ASN A 223 -11.86 -29.76 5.08
C ASN A 223 -12.70 -30.35 3.93
N GLY A 224 -12.05 -30.67 2.81
CA GLY A 224 -12.66 -31.24 1.60
C GLY A 224 -13.03 -32.72 1.68
N GLY A 225 -12.94 -33.35 2.86
CA GLY A 225 -13.48 -34.68 3.13
C GLY A 225 -12.48 -35.83 3.15
N GLY A 226 -11.18 -35.56 3.12
CA GLY A 226 -10.20 -36.62 3.33
C GLY A 226 -10.04 -36.96 4.81
N SER A 227 -9.80 -38.25 5.10
CA SER A 227 -9.65 -38.81 6.45
C SER A 227 -8.29 -38.48 7.10
N GLY A 228 -7.82 -37.23 6.99
CA GLY A 228 -6.55 -36.80 7.58
C GLY A 228 -6.55 -36.98 9.09
N THR A 229 -5.60 -37.77 9.61
CA THR A 229 -5.51 -38.16 11.03
C THR A 229 -4.59 -37.26 11.87
N ALA A 230 -4.51 -35.95 11.60
CA ALA A 230 -3.63 -35.04 12.33
C ALA A 230 -4.39 -33.77 12.75
N PRO A 231 -3.97 -33.06 13.81
CA PRO A 231 -4.67 -31.83 14.20
C PRO A 231 -4.51 -30.79 13.09
N ASN A 232 -5.59 -30.58 12.35
CA ASN A 232 -5.71 -29.50 11.39
C ASN A 232 -5.60 -28.19 12.13
N THR A 233 -5.02 -27.17 11.49
CA THR A 233 -4.96 -25.83 12.05
C THR A 233 -5.18 -24.82 10.97
N THR A 234 -6.02 -23.82 11.27
CA THR A 234 -6.26 -22.64 10.45
C THR A 234 -5.54 -21.46 11.09
N TYR A 235 -4.80 -20.69 10.29
CA TYR A 235 -4.05 -19.51 10.74
C TYR A 235 -4.53 -18.29 9.96
N ALA A 236 -4.71 -17.20 10.70
CA ALA A 236 -4.92 -15.86 10.17
C ALA A 236 -3.69 -14.99 10.46
N TYR A 237 -3.31 -14.18 9.48
CA TYR A 237 -2.25 -13.19 9.63
C TYR A 237 -2.81 -11.81 9.36
N ALA A 238 -2.52 -10.86 10.24
CA ALA A 238 -2.78 -9.45 10.03
C ALA A 238 -1.45 -8.70 9.96
N ILE A 239 -1.28 -7.89 8.91
CA ILE A 239 -0.17 -6.97 8.76
C ILE A 239 -0.62 -5.62 9.28
N CYS A 240 0.02 -5.15 10.34
CA CYS A 240 -0.35 -3.93 11.01
C CYS A 240 0.79 -2.92 10.91
N SER A 241 0.48 -1.62 10.95
CA SER A 241 1.50 -0.62 11.26
C SER A 241 2.10 -0.88 12.66
N GLN A 242 3.34 -0.47 12.90
CA GLN A 242 3.91 -0.55 14.25
C GLN A 242 3.23 0.45 15.21
N PRO A 243 3.10 0.14 16.51
CA PRO A 243 2.64 1.11 17.52
C PRO A 243 3.57 2.32 17.62
N GLY A 244 3.00 3.44 18.10
CA GLY A 244 3.74 4.68 18.35
C GLY A 244 3.98 5.54 17.10
N ILE A 245 3.45 5.13 15.96
CA ILE A 245 3.39 5.95 14.73
C ILE A 245 2.08 6.74 14.73
N ASP A 246 2.15 8.05 14.43
CA ASP A 246 0.95 8.84 14.16
C ASP A 246 0.35 8.44 12.81
N THR A 247 -0.67 7.59 12.87
CA THR A 247 -1.40 7.08 11.72
C THR A 247 -2.72 7.83 11.49
N SER A 248 -2.95 8.97 12.17
CA SER A 248 -4.20 9.74 12.04
C SER A 248 -4.47 10.25 10.62
N GLY A 249 -3.42 10.38 9.80
CA GLY A 249 -3.51 10.72 8.39
C GLY A 249 -3.69 9.54 7.43
N VAL A 250 -3.73 8.30 7.93
CA VAL A 250 -3.90 7.09 7.11
C VAL A 250 -5.36 6.63 7.16
N THR A 251 -5.97 6.40 6.00
CA THR A 251 -7.28 5.76 5.90
C THR A 251 -7.17 4.57 4.96
N VAL A 252 -7.66 3.41 5.39
CA VAL A 252 -7.75 2.20 4.57
C VAL A 252 -9.21 1.94 4.25
N THR A 253 -9.60 2.14 3.00
CA THR A 253 -10.95 1.87 2.49
C THR A 253 -11.03 0.45 1.94
N VAL A 254 -12.09 -0.27 2.30
CA VAL A 254 -12.40 -1.60 1.79
C VAL A 254 -13.29 -1.46 0.55
N ARG A 255 -12.90 -2.12 -0.53
CA ARG A 255 -13.76 -2.35 -1.71
C ARG A 255 -14.12 -3.82 -1.73
N PHE A 256 -15.40 -4.12 -1.94
CA PHE A 256 -15.91 -5.49 -1.94
C PHE A 256 -16.82 -5.72 -3.14
N HIS A 257 -16.70 -6.91 -3.72
CA HIS A 257 -17.57 -7.38 -4.79
C HIS A 257 -17.83 -8.89 -4.62
N GLU A 258 -19.07 -9.31 -4.89
CA GLU A 258 -19.54 -10.68 -4.78
C GLU A 258 -20.19 -11.06 -6.12
N VAL A 259 -19.91 -12.27 -6.60
CA VAL A 259 -20.53 -12.83 -7.79
C VAL A 259 -20.99 -14.25 -7.48
N SER A 260 -22.16 -14.64 -7.98
CA SER A 260 -22.63 -16.01 -7.83
C SER A 260 -21.80 -16.99 -8.68
N GLY A 261 -21.65 -18.20 -8.17
CA GLY A 261 -20.88 -19.28 -8.76
C GLY A 261 -19.42 -19.29 -8.33
N PRO A 262 -18.65 -20.27 -8.82
CA PRO A 262 -19.07 -21.30 -9.78
C PRO A 262 -19.97 -22.36 -9.13
N THR A 263 -20.99 -22.84 -9.86
CA THR A 263 -21.98 -23.80 -9.33
C THR A 263 -21.94 -25.18 -10.01
N THR A 264 -21.28 -25.30 -11.16
CA THR A 264 -21.15 -26.55 -11.91
C THR A 264 -19.81 -27.21 -11.59
N ALA A 265 -19.77 -28.52 -11.43
CA ALA A 265 -18.52 -29.26 -11.23
C ALA A 265 -17.45 -28.94 -12.29
N THR A 266 -16.18 -28.92 -11.87
CA THR A 266 -15.00 -28.67 -12.72
C THR A 266 -15.06 -27.31 -13.44
N THR A 267 -15.65 -26.30 -12.79
CA THR A 267 -15.70 -24.94 -13.35
C THR A 267 -15.07 -23.92 -12.42
N SER A 268 -14.63 -22.83 -13.05
CA SER A 268 -13.93 -21.71 -12.45
C SER A 268 -14.78 -20.45 -12.50
N GLN A 269 -14.55 -19.54 -11.56
CA GLN A 269 -15.04 -18.18 -11.60
C GLN A 269 -13.93 -17.23 -11.18
N THR A 270 -13.84 -16.09 -11.86
CA THR A 270 -12.98 -14.98 -11.47
C THR A 270 -13.82 -13.74 -11.23
N THR A 271 -13.49 -13.01 -10.17
CA THR A 271 -14.11 -11.72 -9.86
C THR A 271 -13.06 -10.78 -9.32
N ALA A 272 -13.14 -9.51 -9.72
CA ALA A 272 -12.20 -8.48 -9.32
C ALA A 272 -12.93 -7.26 -8.74
N THR A 273 -12.26 -6.56 -7.84
CA THR A 273 -12.69 -5.26 -7.33
C THR A 273 -11.52 -4.30 -7.29
N SER A 274 -11.78 -3.01 -7.46
CA SER A 274 -10.74 -2.00 -7.68
C SER A 274 -10.83 -0.85 -6.69
N CYS A 275 -9.66 -0.34 -6.32
CA CYS A 275 -9.52 0.94 -5.64
C CYS A 275 -9.97 2.07 -6.55
N GLY A 276 -10.90 2.90 -6.08
CA GLY A 276 -11.24 4.15 -6.74
C GLY A 276 -10.10 5.16 -6.61
N SER A 277 -10.06 6.16 -7.49
CA SER A 277 -9.07 7.23 -7.43
C SER A 277 -9.10 8.02 -6.12
N ALA A 278 -10.25 8.10 -5.46
CA ALA A 278 -10.42 8.72 -4.15
C ALA A 278 -9.99 7.82 -2.97
N ASP A 279 -9.94 6.50 -3.18
CA ASP A 279 -9.63 5.51 -2.14
C ASP A 279 -8.11 5.34 -1.93
N GLY A 280 -7.31 5.77 -2.92
CA GLY A 280 -5.85 5.73 -2.87
C GLY A 280 -5.25 4.45 -3.48
N THR A 281 -4.11 4.03 -2.93
CA THR A 281 -3.26 2.97 -3.48
C THR A 281 -3.72 1.59 -2.98
N LEU A 282 -3.77 0.59 -3.86
CA LEU A 282 -3.98 -0.80 -3.47
C LEU A 282 -2.82 -1.30 -2.60
N ILE A 283 -3.10 -1.66 -1.35
CA ILE A 283 -2.10 -2.16 -0.40
C ILE A 283 -2.27 -3.63 -0.02
N SER A 284 -3.46 -4.19 -0.23
CA SER A 284 -3.73 -5.61 0.00
C SER A 284 -5.09 -6.00 -0.60
N GLY A 285 -5.47 -7.25 -0.45
CA GLY A 285 -6.80 -7.73 -0.76
C GLY A 285 -7.04 -9.15 -0.28
N GLY A 286 -8.28 -9.59 -0.43
CA GLY A 286 -8.77 -10.85 0.08
C GLY A 286 -9.64 -11.57 -0.95
N ALA A 287 -9.90 -12.83 -0.68
CA ALA A 287 -10.77 -13.67 -1.51
C ALA A 287 -11.51 -14.69 -0.65
N ALA A 288 -12.71 -15.06 -1.07
CA ALA A 288 -13.40 -16.21 -0.52
C ALA A 288 -14.22 -16.96 -1.58
N ILE A 289 -14.48 -18.23 -1.30
CA ILE A 289 -15.60 -18.99 -1.87
C ILE A 289 -16.54 -19.35 -0.73
N SER A 290 -17.78 -18.89 -0.81
CA SER A 290 -18.73 -18.89 0.32
C SER A 290 -20.11 -19.42 -0.08
N GLY A 291 -20.90 -19.80 0.92
CA GLY A 291 -22.30 -20.22 0.76
C GLY A 291 -23.33 -19.10 0.99
N GLY A 292 -22.89 -17.85 1.15
CA GLY A 292 -23.75 -16.72 1.50
C GLY A 292 -22.98 -15.44 1.76
N ASN A 293 -23.70 -14.34 1.96
CA ASN A 293 -23.11 -13.01 2.02
C ASN A 293 -22.28 -12.77 3.30
N LEU A 294 -20.96 -12.77 3.13
CA LEU A 294 -20.01 -12.67 4.24
C LEU A 294 -20.01 -11.32 4.96
N THR A 295 -20.60 -10.27 4.39
CA THR A 295 -20.65 -8.93 5.00
C THR A 295 -21.82 -8.74 5.96
N THR A 296 -22.78 -9.67 5.96
CA THR A 296 -24.01 -9.57 6.76
C THR A 296 -24.22 -10.74 7.70
N THR A 297 -23.64 -11.91 7.39
CA THR A 297 -23.74 -13.12 8.18
C THR A 297 -22.37 -13.75 8.42
N ASP A 298 -22.27 -14.56 9.47
CA ASP A 298 -21.09 -15.39 9.70
C ASP A 298 -20.79 -16.29 8.50
N PHE A 299 -19.53 -16.70 8.38
CA PHE A 299 -19.09 -17.54 7.27
C PHE A 299 -19.95 -18.81 7.13
N THR A 300 -20.54 -18.96 5.95
CA THR A 300 -21.31 -20.15 5.56
C THR A 300 -20.50 -20.94 4.53
N ALA A 301 -20.37 -22.25 4.75
CA ALA A 301 -19.68 -23.13 3.81
C ALA A 301 -20.35 -23.12 2.44
N PRO A 302 -19.57 -23.14 1.34
CA PRO A 302 -20.13 -23.21 0.00
C PRO A 302 -20.80 -24.57 -0.26
N GLY A 303 -21.52 -24.69 -1.38
CA GLY A 303 -22.40 -25.82 -1.69
C GLY A 303 -21.70 -27.19 -1.75
N SER A 304 -20.38 -27.22 -1.88
CA SER A 304 -19.59 -28.43 -2.05
C SER A 304 -18.33 -28.43 -1.18
N GLN A 305 -17.97 -29.60 -0.65
CA GLN A 305 -16.68 -29.81 0.02
C GLN A 305 -15.47 -29.60 -0.92
N GLY A 306 -15.71 -29.73 -2.23
CA GLY A 306 -14.73 -29.57 -3.29
C GLY A 306 -14.37 -28.13 -3.60
N ASP A 307 -15.19 -27.16 -3.17
CA ASP A 307 -14.99 -25.74 -3.47
C ASP A 307 -13.68 -25.21 -2.88
N HIS A 308 -12.94 -24.45 -3.67
CA HIS A 308 -11.64 -23.91 -3.27
C HIS A 308 -11.27 -22.61 -3.97
N LEU A 309 -10.25 -21.97 -3.39
CA LEU A 309 -9.50 -20.90 -4.02
C LEU A 309 -8.37 -21.50 -4.89
N ASN A 310 -8.22 -20.99 -6.10
CA ASN A 310 -7.01 -21.09 -6.91
C ASN A 310 -6.21 -19.79 -6.94
N GLY A 311 -6.80 -18.68 -6.49
CA GLY A 311 -6.07 -17.44 -6.41
C GLY A 311 -6.72 -16.35 -5.57
N SER A 312 -5.86 -15.49 -5.05
CA SER A 312 -6.14 -14.23 -4.38
C SER A 312 -4.94 -13.32 -4.67
N PHE A 313 -5.05 -12.43 -5.64
CA PHE A 313 -3.87 -11.75 -6.19
C PHE A 313 -4.15 -10.33 -6.70
N PRO A 314 -3.12 -9.46 -6.72
CA PRO A 314 -3.21 -8.15 -7.37
C PRO A 314 -3.34 -8.31 -8.89
N SER A 315 -4.26 -7.56 -9.47
CA SER A 315 -4.65 -7.66 -10.87
C SER A 315 -4.92 -6.30 -11.50
N ASP A 316 -5.12 -6.32 -12.81
CA ASP A 316 -5.86 -5.26 -13.49
C ASP A 316 -7.38 -5.40 -13.25
N THR A 317 -8.16 -4.49 -13.85
CA THR A 317 -9.63 -4.45 -13.72
C THR A 317 -10.35 -5.61 -14.43
N THR A 318 -9.65 -6.35 -15.29
CA THR A 318 -10.19 -7.53 -16.00
C THR A 318 -9.97 -8.83 -15.22
N GLY A 319 -9.23 -8.77 -14.12
CA GLY A 319 -8.83 -9.92 -13.32
C GLY A 319 -7.55 -10.61 -13.80
N THR A 320 -6.78 -9.97 -14.68
CA THR A 320 -5.49 -10.49 -15.13
C THR A 320 -4.40 -10.14 -14.10
N PRO A 321 -3.58 -11.11 -13.64
CA PRO A 321 -2.51 -10.82 -12.69
C PRO A 321 -1.53 -9.77 -13.21
N VAL A 322 -1.09 -8.86 -12.34
CA VAL A 322 -0.10 -7.84 -12.71
C VAL A 322 1.31 -8.44 -12.87
N SER A 323 2.15 -7.78 -13.67
CA SER A 323 3.54 -8.20 -13.90
C SER A 323 4.49 -7.76 -12.79
N ASN A 324 5.67 -8.39 -12.74
CA ASN A 324 6.71 -8.07 -11.77
C ASN A 324 7.16 -6.60 -11.87
N GLY A 325 7.27 -5.93 -10.73
CA GLY A 325 7.68 -4.52 -10.63
C GLY A 325 6.56 -3.53 -10.92
N THR A 326 5.32 -3.98 -11.10
CA THR A 326 4.17 -3.09 -11.34
C THR A 326 3.94 -2.15 -10.15
N ILE A 327 3.76 -0.86 -10.43
CA ILE A 327 3.42 0.18 -9.43
C ILE A 327 1.99 0.73 -9.60
N THR A 328 1.25 0.25 -10.59
CA THR A 328 -0.09 0.70 -10.95
C THR A 328 -1.17 -0.35 -10.68
N ALA A 329 -0.87 -1.36 -9.86
CA ALA A 329 -1.86 -2.34 -9.46
C ALA A 329 -2.99 -1.63 -8.71
N ALA A 330 -4.22 -1.77 -9.20
CA ALA A 330 -5.38 -1.07 -8.67
C ALA A 330 -6.53 -2.00 -8.33
N SER A 331 -6.44 -3.28 -8.69
CA SER A 331 -7.48 -4.27 -8.44
C SER A 331 -6.94 -5.49 -7.71
N TRP A 332 -7.84 -6.17 -7.01
CA TRP A 332 -7.61 -7.48 -6.45
C TRP A 332 -8.57 -8.47 -7.10
N THR A 333 -8.11 -9.69 -7.33
CA THR A 333 -8.91 -10.77 -7.94
C THR A 333 -9.01 -11.97 -7.02
N ALA A 334 -10.22 -12.49 -6.89
CA ALA A 334 -10.50 -13.83 -6.40
C ALA A 334 -10.65 -14.78 -7.59
N PHE A 335 -9.98 -15.92 -7.50
CA PHE A 335 -10.13 -17.02 -8.44
C PHE A 335 -10.57 -18.26 -7.65
N THR A 336 -11.80 -18.68 -7.91
CA THR A 336 -12.49 -19.76 -7.20
C THR A 336 -12.85 -20.90 -8.15
N HIS A 337 -12.95 -22.12 -7.64
CA HIS A 337 -13.25 -23.32 -8.43
C HIS A 337 -14.11 -24.30 -7.64
N SER A 338 -15.07 -24.96 -8.30
CA SER A 338 -16.09 -25.81 -7.65
C SER A 338 -15.60 -27.21 -7.26
N GLY A 339 -14.45 -27.60 -7.80
CA GLY A 339 -13.92 -28.95 -7.65
C GLY A 339 -14.77 -29.98 -8.39
N GLY A 340 -14.71 -31.24 -7.96
CA GLY A 340 -15.30 -32.36 -8.71
C GLY A 340 -16.82 -32.55 -8.57
N ALA A 341 -17.52 -31.67 -7.87
CA ALA A 341 -18.95 -31.79 -7.61
C ALA A 341 -19.68 -30.46 -7.83
N ASP A 342 -20.98 -30.53 -8.14
CA ASP A 342 -21.83 -29.34 -8.25
C ASP A 342 -21.94 -28.64 -6.90
N SER A 343 -22.03 -27.32 -6.94
CA SER A 343 -21.96 -26.46 -5.77
C SER A 343 -23.07 -25.40 -5.80
N PRO A 344 -24.33 -25.77 -5.51
CA PRO A 344 -25.42 -24.82 -5.46
C PRO A 344 -25.22 -23.81 -4.32
N HIS A 345 -25.72 -22.59 -4.48
CA HIS A 345 -25.62 -21.51 -3.49
C HIS A 345 -24.19 -21.07 -3.16
N THR A 346 -23.28 -21.18 -4.12
CA THR A 346 -21.89 -20.75 -3.98
C THR A 346 -21.65 -19.37 -4.58
N PHE A 347 -20.76 -18.60 -3.95
CA PHE A 347 -20.39 -17.25 -4.34
C PHE A 347 -18.87 -17.08 -4.30
N SER A 348 -18.35 -16.29 -5.24
CA SER A 348 -16.98 -15.78 -5.23
C SER A 348 -16.96 -14.37 -4.66
N ASP A 349 -16.17 -14.18 -3.62
CA ASP A 349 -16.03 -12.91 -2.91
C ASP A 349 -14.62 -12.35 -3.10
N VAL A 350 -14.51 -11.04 -3.29
CA VAL A 350 -13.21 -10.37 -3.44
C VAL A 350 -13.18 -9.05 -2.68
N TRP A 351 -12.05 -8.78 -2.03
CA TRP A 351 -11.79 -7.52 -1.33
C TRP A 351 -10.52 -6.86 -1.85
N ALA A 352 -10.51 -5.53 -1.92
CA ALA A 352 -9.32 -4.71 -2.07
C ALA A 352 -9.22 -3.72 -0.90
N LEU A 353 -8.02 -3.58 -0.32
CA LEU A 353 -7.69 -2.57 0.68
C LEU A 353 -6.95 -1.44 -0.01
N CYS A 354 -7.52 -0.24 0.09
CA CYS A 354 -7.07 0.95 -0.60
C CYS A 354 -6.64 1.98 0.44
N ALA A 355 -5.36 2.32 0.45
CA ALA A 355 -4.82 3.27 1.42
C ALA A 355 -4.66 4.66 0.82
N HIS A 356 -5.24 5.63 1.50
CA HIS A 356 -5.05 7.05 1.25
C HIS A 356 -4.35 7.70 2.44
N THR A 357 -3.46 8.65 2.16
CA THR A 357 -2.80 9.47 3.18
C THR A 357 -3.18 10.93 3.01
N SER A 358 -3.84 11.53 4.00
CA SER A 358 -4.14 12.97 4.00
C SER A 358 -2.99 13.78 4.60
N SER A 359 -2.67 14.91 3.97
CA SER A 359 -1.70 15.87 4.47
C SER A 359 -2.33 16.80 5.53
N GLY A 360 -2.42 16.34 6.78
CA GLY A 360 -2.82 17.22 7.89
C GLY A 360 -2.46 16.64 9.26
N PRO A 361 -1.88 17.42 10.19
CA PRO A 361 -1.78 16.98 11.57
C PRO A 361 -3.17 16.99 12.18
N ALA A 362 -3.52 15.94 12.94
CA ALA A 362 -4.68 15.97 13.82
C ALA A 362 -4.65 17.25 14.67
N PRO A 363 -5.79 17.95 14.88
CA PRO A 363 -5.80 19.13 15.73
C PRO A 363 -5.32 18.73 17.12
N ARG A 364 -4.14 19.23 17.50
CA ARG A 364 -3.62 19.09 18.86
C ARG A 364 -4.73 19.59 19.80
N PRO A 365 -5.13 18.85 20.85
CA PRO A 365 -6.06 19.36 21.83
C PRO A 365 -5.47 20.66 22.37
N VAL A 366 -6.12 21.79 22.11
CA VAL A 366 -5.70 23.09 22.65
C VAL A 366 -5.90 23.00 24.16
N PRO A 367 -4.83 23.04 24.99
CA PRO A 367 -5.03 23.14 26.42
C PRO A 367 -5.77 24.44 26.70
N ALA A 368 -6.78 24.39 27.58
CA ALA A 368 -7.58 25.57 27.93
C ALA A 368 -6.66 26.77 28.28
N PRO A 369 -6.99 28.00 27.84
CA PRO A 369 -6.14 29.16 28.08
C PRO A 369 -5.86 29.31 29.57
N ARG A 370 -4.58 29.27 29.95
CA ARG A 370 -4.17 29.65 31.30
C ARG A 370 -4.41 31.15 31.47
N PRO A 371 -5.00 31.64 32.58
CA PRO A 371 -5.20 33.07 32.79
C PRO A 371 -3.88 33.83 32.70
N VAL A 372 -3.84 34.86 31.87
CA VAL A 372 -2.67 35.75 31.69
C VAL A 372 -2.54 36.64 32.93
N PRO A 373 -1.41 36.65 33.65
CA PRO A 373 -1.15 37.64 34.70
C PRO A 373 -0.91 39.03 34.09
N ALA A 374 -1.39 40.07 34.77
CA ALA A 374 -1.29 41.47 34.36
C ALA A 374 0.17 41.94 34.09
N PRO A 375 0.39 42.92 33.21
CA PRO A 375 1.72 43.36 32.82
C PRO A 375 2.42 44.07 33.99
N ARG A 376 3.64 43.64 34.32
CA ARG A 376 4.59 44.44 35.12
C ARG A 376 5.42 45.32 34.18
N SER A 377 5.58 46.59 34.56
CA SER A 377 6.45 47.56 33.89
C SER A 377 7.91 47.14 33.98
N VAL A 378 8.55 46.96 32.83
CA VAL A 378 10.00 46.71 32.71
C VAL A 378 10.71 48.06 32.48
N PRO A 379 11.78 48.41 33.23
CA PRO A 379 12.58 49.61 32.97
C PRO A 379 13.46 49.46 31.72
N ALA A 380 13.76 50.60 31.08
CA ALA A 380 14.54 50.69 29.84
C ALA A 380 15.97 50.09 29.98
N PRO A 381 16.52 49.47 28.90
CA PRO A 381 17.88 48.93 28.93
C PRO A 381 18.94 50.04 28.93
N ALA A 382 19.95 49.89 29.78
CA ALA A 382 21.18 50.68 29.74
C ALA A 382 22.07 50.26 28.57
N THR A 383 22.69 51.24 27.91
CA THR A 383 23.67 51.07 26.83
C THR A 383 24.97 50.44 27.33
N ILE A 384 25.39 49.35 26.69
CA ILE A 384 26.72 48.74 26.86
C ILE A 384 27.57 49.12 25.64
N PRO A 385 28.68 49.87 25.79
CA PRO A 385 29.64 50.11 24.71
C PRO A 385 30.66 48.97 24.60
N GLY A 386 30.88 48.50 23.36
CA GLY A 386 32.08 47.76 22.99
C GLY A 386 31.87 46.28 22.71
N LEU A 387 31.55 45.93 21.45
CA LEU A 387 31.88 44.63 20.89
C LEU A 387 32.61 44.85 19.56
N THR A 388 33.88 44.48 19.56
CA THR A 388 34.74 44.41 18.38
C THR A 388 34.24 43.33 17.42
N THR A 389 34.28 43.65 16.13
CA THR A 389 33.86 42.82 15.00
C THR A 389 34.61 41.48 14.93
N LEU A 390 33.89 40.35 14.98
CA LEU A 390 34.41 39.06 14.52
C LEU A 390 34.36 39.00 12.98
N PRO A 391 35.38 38.46 12.29
CA PRO A 391 35.31 38.19 10.86
C PRO A 391 34.30 37.07 10.57
N GLY A 392 33.51 37.25 9.50
CA GLY A 392 32.53 36.26 9.03
C GLY A 392 33.18 34.97 8.49
N PRO A 393 32.40 33.89 8.33
CA PRO A 393 32.91 32.62 7.84
C PRO A 393 33.32 32.75 6.37
N THR A 394 34.59 32.49 6.09
CA THR A 394 35.12 32.36 4.73
C THR A 394 34.57 31.10 4.09
N THR A 395 33.83 31.26 2.98
CA THR A 395 33.45 30.18 2.07
C THR A 395 34.68 29.69 1.31
N THR A 396 35.23 28.55 1.70
CA THR A 396 36.25 27.85 0.91
C THR A 396 35.56 26.89 -0.06
N THR A 397 35.56 27.23 -1.35
CA THR A 397 35.22 26.29 -2.44
C THR A 397 36.33 25.22 -2.52
N PRO A 398 36.03 23.92 -2.36
CA PRO A 398 37.06 22.89 -2.49
C PRO A 398 37.55 22.77 -3.93
N ALA A 399 38.86 22.60 -4.12
CA ALA A 399 39.48 22.36 -5.41
C ALA A 399 39.05 20.98 -6.00
N PRO A 400 39.00 20.81 -7.34
CA PRO A 400 38.61 19.55 -7.95
C PRO A 400 39.67 18.46 -7.71
N ILE A 401 39.22 17.26 -7.34
CA ILE A 401 40.07 16.06 -7.23
C ILE A 401 40.36 15.55 -8.66
N PRO A 402 41.64 15.44 -9.08
CA PRO A 402 41.99 14.86 -10.37
C PRO A 402 41.71 13.34 -10.36
N GLY A 403 40.79 12.88 -11.22
CA GLY A 403 40.47 11.45 -11.39
C GLY A 403 38.99 11.08 -11.24
N ALA A 404 38.10 12.02 -10.95
CA ALA A 404 36.66 11.78 -10.98
C ALA A 404 36.15 11.75 -12.43
N THR A 405 35.57 10.64 -12.86
CA THR A 405 34.67 10.61 -14.03
C THR A 405 33.56 11.63 -13.76
N THR A 406 33.53 12.72 -14.52
CA THR A 406 32.50 13.76 -14.41
C THR A 406 31.14 13.13 -14.73
N PRO A 407 30.22 13.00 -13.76
CA PRO A 407 28.90 12.45 -14.05
C PRO A 407 28.17 13.45 -14.95
N MET A 408 27.72 13.03 -16.12
CA MET A 408 26.89 13.89 -16.98
C MET A 408 25.43 13.77 -16.56
N THR A 409 24.78 14.92 -16.35
CA THR A 409 23.32 15.02 -16.32
C THR A 409 22.88 15.59 -17.66
N THR A 410 22.05 14.87 -18.42
CA THR A 410 21.47 15.37 -19.68
C THR A 410 19.99 15.65 -19.49
N LEU A 411 19.50 16.76 -20.04
CA LEU A 411 18.11 17.17 -19.99
C LEU A 411 17.49 17.10 -21.38
N THR A 412 16.32 16.47 -21.47
CA THR A 412 15.41 16.55 -22.62
C THR A 412 14.09 17.17 -22.16
N VAL A 413 13.32 17.76 -23.08
CA VAL A 413 12.02 18.35 -22.78
C VAL A 413 11.02 17.88 -23.81
N ILE A 414 9.86 17.38 -23.36
CA ILE A 414 8.71 17.15 -24.24
C ILE A 414 7.89 18.44 -24.27
N GLU A 415 7.69 18.97 -25.47
CA GLU A 415 6.99 20.22 -25.74
C GLU A 415 5.68 19.94 -26.47
N VAL A 416 4.56 20.42 -25.93
CA VAL A 416 3.23 20.30 -26.54
C VAL A 416 2.61 21.70 -26.64
N PRO A 417 2.66 22.35 -27.82
CA PRO A 417 2.06 23.67 -28.01
C PRO A 417 0.55 23.65 -27.78
N LEU A 418 0.03 24.66 -27.08
CA LEU A 418 -1.42 24.84 -26.92
C LEU A 418 -2.01 25.60 -28.11
N PRO A 419 -3.27 25.32 -28.49
CA PRO A 419 -3.93 26.03 -29.59
C PRO A 419 -4.03 27.54 -29.30
N LEU A 420 -4.08 28.33 -30.38
CA LEU A 420 -4.24 29.79 -30.34
C LEU A 420 -3.06 30.56 -29.73
N GLY A 421 -1.86 29.97 -29.67
CA GLY A 421 -0.64 30.65 -29.25
C GLY A 421 -0.65 31.05 -27.78
N LEU A 422 -1.30 30.25 -26.92
CA LEU A 422 -1.43 30.47 -25.48
C LEU A 422 -0.26 29.87 -24.67
N GLY A 423 0.86 29.58 -25.32
CA GLY A 423 2.01 28.89 -24.73
C GLY A 423 1.96 27.38 -25.00
N GLY A 424 2.44 26.58 -24.05
CA GLY A 424 2.55 25.14 -24.22
C GLY A 424 2.76 24.38 -22.93
N VAL A 425 2.65 23.06 -23.02
CA VAL A 425 3.01 22.13 -21.95
C VAL A 425 4.46 21.70 -22.14
N ALA A 426 5.27 21.84 -21.11
CA ALA A 426 6.64 21.34 -21.05
C ALA A 426 6.76 20.23 -20.00
N ILE A 427 7.40 19.13 -20.36
CA ILE A 427 7.73 18.01 -19.45
C ILE A 427 9.24 17.79 -19.50
N PRO A 428 10.02 18.28 -18.52
CA PRO A 428 11.46 18.06 -18.48
C PRO A 428 11.78 16.63 -18.05
N ILE A 429 12.76 16.00 -18.67
CA ILE A 429 13.24 14.65 -18.34
C ILE A 429 14.76 14.71 -18.22
N ALA A 430 15.26 14.52 -17.00
CA ALA A 430 16.69 14.50 -16.71
C ALA A 430 17.20 13.06 -16.64
N HIS A 431 18.31 12.79 -17.30
CA HIS A 431 19.05 11.53 -17.22
C HIS A 431 20.36 11.76 -16.46
N VAL A 432 20.57 10.99 -15.40
CA VAL A 432 21.74 11.05 -14.53
C VAL A 432 22.59 9.80 -14.80
N ALA A 433 23.80 9.97 -15.32
CA ALA A 433 24.65 8.89 -15.80
C ALA A 433 25.08 7.85 -14.75
N LEU A 434 24.87 8.11 -13.46
CA LEU A 434 25.14 7.17 -12.38
C LEU A 434 23.84 6.45 -11.98
N SER A 435 23.60 5.27 -12.56
CA SER A 435 22.39 4.47 -12.35
C SER A 435 22.15 4.01 -10.90
N ASN A 436 23.13 4.19 -10.01
CA ASN A 436 23.07 3.87 -8.58
C ASN A 436 23.06 5.11 -7.66
N THR A 437 23.02 6.33 -8.20
CA THR A 437 23.02 7.54 -7.36
C THR A 437 21.60 7.94 -6.98
N VAL A 438 21.36 7.95 -5.66
CA VAL A 438 20.12 8.45 -5.07
C VAL A 438 20.26 9.96 -4.87
N GLY A 439 19.30 10.73 -5.37
CA GLY A 439 19.30 12.20 -5.30
C GLY A 439 18.03 12.80 -5.90
N THR A 440 17.99 14.12 -5.98
CA THR A 440 16.87 14.86 -6.59
C THR A 440 17.36 15.73 -7.73
N VAL A 441 16.53 15.92 -8.75
CA VAL A 441 16.75 16.90 -9.82
C VAL A 441 15.74 18.04 -9.67
N GLN A 442 16.22 19.28 -9.61
CA GLN A 442 15.39 20.47 -9.70
C GLN A 442 15.42 21.01 -11.12
N SER A 443 14.29 20.98 -11.82
CA SER A 443 14.13 21.66 -13.12
C SER A 443 13.91 23.16 -12.92
N GLN A 444 14.47 23.97 -13.81
CA GLN A 444 14.38 25.43 -13.78
C GLN A 444 14.15 25.97 -15.18
N ASP A 445 13.34 27.02 -15.31
CA ASP A 445 13.27 27.89 -16.49
C ASP A 445 13.95 29.22 -16.17
N GLY A 446 15.10 29.46 -16.78
CA GLY A 446 16.03 30.50 -16.37
C GLY A 446 16.50 30.29 -14.92
N SER A 447 16.10 31.20 -14.02
CA SER A 447 16.36 31.09 -12.57
C SER A 447 15.12 30.65 -11.77
N THR A 448 14.01 30.37 -12.44
CA THR A 448 12.73 30.02 -11.80
C THR A 448 12.60 28.51 -11.69
N ASN A 449 12.44 28.00 -10.47
CA ASN A 449 12.17 26.57 -10.26
C ASN A 449 10.82 26.16 -10.86
N LEU A 450 10.84 25.09 -11.65
CA LEU A 450 9.65 24.43 -12.19
C LEU A 450 9.21 23.36 -11.20
N GLY A 451 8.30 23.73 -10.30
CA GLY A 451 7.86 22.87 -9.21
C GLY A 451 8.97 22.53 -8.20
N GLY A 452 8.78 21.44 -7.45
CA GLY A 452 9.76 20.96 -6.46
C GLY A 452 10.83 20.03 -7.05
N PRO A 453 11.87 19.68 -6.28
CA PRO A 453 12.87 18.72 -6.70
C PRO A 453 12.26 17.32 -6.90
N MET A 454 12.58 16.66 -8.01
CA MET A 454 12.07 15.34 -8.37
C MET A 454 13.10 14.26 -8.07
N PRO A 455 12.72 13.12 -7.46
CA PRO A 455 13.66 12.05 -7.16
C PRO A 455 14.21 11.42 -8.45
N VAL A 456 15.48 11.01 -8.41
CA VAL A 456 16.10 10.20 -9.46
C VAL A 456 15.79 8.73 -9.20
N VAL A 457 15.13 8.08 -10.16
CA VAL A 457 14.80 6.64 -10.14
C VAL A 457 15.45 5.98 -11.34
N ALA A 458 16.28 4.96 -11.11
CA ALA A 458 17.02 4.25 -12.16
C ALA A 458 17.82 5.18 -13.11
N GLY A 459 18.36 6.28 -12.59
CA GLY A 459 19.10 7.27 -13.37
C GLY A 459 18.21 8.24 -14.18
N ILE A 460 16.89 8.29 -13.94
CA ILE A 460 15.97 9.20 -14.61
C ILE A 460 15.18 9.99 -13.57
N ALA A 461 15.03 11.29 -13.79
CA ALA A 461 14.13 12.17 -13.05
C ALA A 461 13.16 12.82 -14.04
N ILE A 462 11.86 12.55 -13.88
CA ILE A 462 10.81 13.17 -14.69
C ILE A 462 10.31 14.40 -13.92
N GLY A 463 10.48 15.56 -14.53
CA GLY A 463 10.04 16.85 -14.02
C GLY A 463 8.52 17.01 -14.03
N PRO A 464 7.98 18.05 -13.38
CA PRO A 464 6.55 18.29 -13.36
C PRO A 464 6.02 18.67 -14.74
N VAL A 465 4.77 18.31 -15.02
CA VAL A 465 4.02 18.84 -16.17
C VAL A 465 3.78 20.33 -15.93
N CYS A 466 4.44 21.20 -16.71
CA CYS A 466 4.38 22.64 -16.55
C CYS A 466 3.63 23.28 -17.72
N ILE A 467 2.70 24.19 -17.41
CA ILE A 467 2.12 25.09 -18.43
C ILE A 467 2.98 26.35 -18.47
N LEU A 468 3.70 26.53 -19.58
CA LEU A 468 4.52 27.71 -19.82
C LEU A 468 3.78 28.67 -20.77
N ARG A 469 3.97 29.97 -20.57
CA ARG A 469 3.33 31.01 -21.39
C ARG A 469 4.01 31.09 -22.76
N THR A 470 3.38 31.78 -23.71
CA THR A 470 3.99 32.11 -25.00
C THR A 470 5.28 32.89 -24.80
N GLY A 471 6.33 32.53 -25.54
CA GLY A 471 7.64 33.16 -25.41
C GLY A 471 8.80 32.18 -25.35
N SER A 472 10.02 32.72 -25.28
CA SER A 472 11.25 31.92 -25.23
C SER A 472 11.54 31.42 -23.82
N HIS A 473 11.88 30.14 -23.72
CA HIS A 473 12.20 29.44 -22.49
C HIS A 473 13.60 28.84 -22.54
N SER A 474 14.23 28.72 -21.38
CA SER A 474 15.60 28.20 -21.24
C SER A 474 15.67 27.27 -20.03
N LEU A 475 15.47 25.98 -20.27
CA LEU A 475 15.37 24.99 -19.21
C LEU A 475 16.73 24.39 -18.84
N THR A 476 16.96 24.26 -17.53
CA THR A 476 18.09 23.53 -16.95
C THR A 476 17.61 22.60 -15.84
N ALA A 477 18.44 21.63 -15.47
CA ALA A 477 18.18 20.71 -14.37
C ALA A 477 19.41 20.64 -13.46
N VAL A 478 19.19 20.80 -12.15
CA VAL A 478 20.24 20.71 -11.13
C VAL A 478 20.06 19.45 -10.31
N PHE A 479 20.99 18.51 -10.45
CA PHE A 479 21.05 17.29 -9.66
C PHE A 479 21.72 17.52 -8.30
N THR A 480 21.05 17.09 -7.23
CA THR A 480 21.53 17.13 -5.84
C THR A 480 21.56 15.70 -5.27
N PRO A 481 22.74 15.12 -5.00
CA PRO A 481 22.84 13.77 -4.43
C PRO A 481 22.46 13.71 -2.95
N ILE A 482 21.92 12.58 -2.49
CA ILE A 482 21.55 12.33 -1.07
C ILE A 482 22.76 11.87 -0.22
N ASN A 483 23.83 11.34 -0.84
CA ASN A 483 25.09 11.04 -0.16
C ASN A 483 26.14 12.12 -0.45
N LEU A 484 26.40 12.96 0.56
CA LEU A 484 27.33 14.09 0.47
C LEU A 484 28.82 13.70 0.44
N SER A 485 29.15 12.41 0.53
CA SER A 485 30.53 12.01 0.79
C SER A 485 31.44 11.97 -0.44
N ASN A 486 30.96 12.00 -1.70
CA ASN A 486 31.85 11.99 -2.89
C ASN A 486 31.27 12.56 -4.21
N VAL A 487 30.09 13.17 -4.24
CA VAL A 487 29.49 13.69 -5.50
C VAL A 487 29.07 15.15 -5.32
N GLN A 488 29.59 16.05 -6.16
CA GLN A 488 29.19 17.47 -6.20
C GLN A 488 27.85 17.63 -6.94
N PRO A 489 27.03 18.65 -6.64
CA PRO A 489 25.87 19.00 -7.44
C PRO A 489 26.25 19.22 -8.91
N LEU A 490 25.39 18.79 -9.83
CA LEU A 490 25.65 18.86 -11.28
C LEU A 490 24.51 19.54 -12.00
N THR A 491 24.85 20.48 -12.89
CA THR A 491 23.88 21.14 -13.76
C THR A 491 23.89 20.48 -15.14
N SER A 492 22.70 20.28 -15.72
CA SER A 492 22.54 19.71 -17.05
C SER A 492 22.97 20.65 -18.18
N ASN A 493 22.89 20.19 -19.43
CA ASN A 493 22.79 21.08 -20.58
C ASN A 493 21.56 21.99 -20.49
N THR A 494 21.62 23.14 -21.15
CA THR A 494 20.49 24.04 -21.33
C THR A 494 19.68 23.62 -22.56
N VAL A 495 18.35 23.55 -22.41
CA VAL A 495 17.40 23.30 -23.51
C VAL A 495 16.60 24.59 -23.74
N THR A 496 16.72 25.19 -24.92
CA THR A 496 15.99 26.42 -25.26
C THR A 496 14.93 26.15 -26.33
N PHE A 497 13.72 26.65 -26.11
CA PHE A 497 12.61 26.53 -27.05
C PHE A 497 11.69 27.74 -26.96
N THR A 498 10.69 27.84 -27.82
CA THR A 498 9.69 28.92 -27.82
C THR A 498 8.31 28.34 -28.04
N PHE A 499 7.36 28.71 -27.17
CA PHE A 499 5.95 28.37 -27.32
C PHE A 499 5.15 29.50 -27.96
#